data_AF-A0A7C1UPM7-F1
#
_entry.id   AF-A0A7C1UPM7-F1
#
_cell.length_a   1.000
_cell.length_b   1.000
_cell.length_c   1.000
_cell.angle_alpha   90.00
_cell.angle_beta   90.00
_cell.angle_gamma   90.00
#
_symmetry.space_group_name_H-M   'P 1'
#
loop_
_entity.id
_entity.type
_entity.pdbx_description
1 polymer ?
#
loop_
_entity_poly.entity_id
_entity_poly.type
_entity_poly.pdbx_seq_one_letter_code
_entity_poly.pdbx_strand_id
1 'polypeptide(L)'
;MSEKNFVPSAEDVDRQILEEFLDEVRDTVSSLDILLGNLRSKTADKGPALKELRHGILNILTKGRGINAPLINLVVHRLDEYLSELKDLTPSNIDDIQSFIDKIQGVLNGEVDNNSGEVGATLVRELPAKQVTEIDFGDIEQQNIEVLLVVPEKSMAKIVDLELA
;
A
#
# COMPACT_ATOMS: atom_id res chain seq x y z
N MET A 1 47.32 -9.20 19.45
CA MET A 1 45.85 -9.32 19.37
C MET A 1 45.48 -8.87 17.97
N SER A 2 45.11 -9.80 17.09
CA SER A 2 44.78 -9.45 15.71
C SER A 2 43.29 -9.15 15.66
N GLU A 3 42.93 -7.89 15.41
CA GLU A 3 41.56 -7.52 15.03
C GLU A 3 41.18 -8.34 13.81
N LYS A 4 40.26 -9.28 14.02
CA LYS A 4 39.68 -10.09 12.97
C LYS A 4 38.78 -9.13 12.18
N ASN A 5 39.23 -8.71 10.99
CA ASN A 5 38.40 -7.95 10.06
C ASN A 5 37.08 -8.73 9.85
N PHE A 6 36.00 -8.24 10.43
CA PHE A 6 34.66 -8.77 10.22
C PHE A 6 34.17 -8.24 8.89
N VAL A 7 34.13 -9.11 7.88
CA VAL A 7 33.46 -8.82 6.61
C VAL A 7 32.02 -9.32 6.78
N PRO A 8 31.01 -8.44 6.78
CA PRO A 8 29.62 -8.85 6.91
C PRO A 8 29.22 -9.77 5.74
N SER A 9 28.36 -10.75 6.02
CA SER A 9 27.81 -11.61 4.97
C SER A 9 26.78 -10.84 4.12
N ALA A 10 26.44 -11.36 2.94
CA ALA A 10 25.37 -10.77 2.12
C ALA A 10 24.03 -10.71 2.88
N GLU A 11 23.72 -11.73 3.68
CA GLU A 11 22.50 -11.78 4.51
C GLU A 11 22.50 -10.71 5.60
N ASP A 12 23.66 -10.43 6.20
CA ASP A 12 23.79 -9.36 7.20
C ASP A 12 23.56 -7.99 6.57
N VAL A 13 24.08 -7.78 5.36
CA VAL A 13 23.89 -6.54 4.59
C VAL A 13 22.43 -6.37 4.19
N ASP A 14 21.78 -7.41 3.68
CA ASP A 14 20.36 -7.38 3.31
C ASP A 14 19.46 -7.07 4.52
N ARG A 15 19.76 -7.67 5.67
CA ARG A 15 19.05 -7.37 6.92
C ARG A 15 19.25 -5.92 7.33
N GLN A 16 20.48 -5.43 7.29
CA GLN A 16 20.77 -4.05 7.65
C GLN A 16 20.05 -3.05 6.73
N ILE A 17 20.03 -3.31 5.41
CA ILE A 17 19.29 -2.50 4.44
C ILE A 17 17.79 -2.50 4.75
N LEU A 18 17.24 -3.68 5.09
CA LEU A 18 15.84 -3.80 5.47
C LEU A 18 15.54 -3.00 6.74
N GLU A 19 16.36 -3.13 7.79
CA GLU A 19 16.18 -2.40 9.05
C GLU A 19 16.22 -0.88 8.84
N GLU A 20 17.22 -0.38 8.08
CA GLU A 20 17.32 1.04 7.74
C GLU A 20 16.10 1.54 6.97
N PHE A 21 15.61 0.75 6.02
CA PHE A 21 14.39 1.08 5.28
C PHE A 21 13.16 1.14 6.20
N LEU A 22 12.99 0.16 7.10
CA LEU A 22 11.84 0.14 8.01
C LEU A 22 11.88 1.31 9.00
N ASP A 23 13.07 1.72 9.46
CA ASP A 23 13.24 2.90 10.28
C ASP A 23 12.86 4.18 9.52
N GLU A 24 13.27 4.30 8.25
CA GLU A 24 12.86 5.45 7.44
C GLU A 24 11.34 5.49 7.18
N VAL A 25 10.73 4.33 6.93
CA VAL A 25 9.27 4.23 6.80
C VAL A 25 8.61 4.71 8.09
N ARG A 26 9.13 4.31 9.26
CA ARG A 26 8.62 4.73 10.57
C ARG A 26 8.70 6.25 10.75
N ASP A 27 9.82 6.86 10.40
CA ASP A 27 10.03 8.31 10.51
C ASP A 27 9.10 9.09 9.57
N THR A 28 8.98 8.62 8.32
CA THR A 28 8.12 9.24 7.31
C THR A 28 6.66 9.17 7.75
N VAL A 29 6.18 7.98 8.14
CA VAL A 29 4.79 7.76 8.56
C VAL A 29 4.46 8.55 9.83
N SER A 30 5.39 8.64 10.79
CA SER A 30 5.22 9.49 11.99
C SER A 30 5.08 10.97 11.63
N SER A 31 5.85 11.44 10.64
CA SER A 31 5.74 12.82 10.16
C SER A 31 4.40 13.08 9.46
N LEU A 32 3.91 12.11 8.68
CA LEU A 32 2.59 12.20 8.04
C LEU A 32 1.45 12.16 9.05
N ASP A 33 1.55 11.35 10.10
CA ASP A 33 0.57 11.29 11.19
C ASP A 33 0.41 12.65 11.89
N ILE A 34 1.55 13.29 12.21
CA ILE A 34 1.56 14.66 12.76
C ILE A 34 0.90 15.64 11.79
N LEU A 35 1.17 15.54 10.49
CA LEU A 35 0.54 16.37 9.47
C LEU A 35 -0.99 16.19 9.43
N LEU A 36 -1.50 14.96 9.56
CA LEU A 36 -2.93 14.69 9.67
C LEU A 36 -3.53 15.32 10.93
N GLY A 37 -2.83 15.21 12.07
CA GLY A 37 -3.24 15.87 13.33
C GLY A 37 -3.35 17.40 13.18
N ASN A 38 -2.42 18.01 12.47
CA ASN A 38 -2.44 19.45 12.16
C ASN A 38 -3.60 19.82 11.23
N LEU A 39 -3.89 19.00 10.22
CA LEU A 39 -5.05 19.19 9.35
C LEU A 39 -6.37 19.12 10.12
N ARG A 40 -6.53 18.15 11.03
CA ARG A 40 -7.71 18.03 11.90
C ARG A 40 -7.87 19.25 12.81
N SER A 41 -6.76 19.77 13.31
CA SER A 41 -6.69 20.97 14.15
C SER A 41 -6.83 22.29 13.37
N LYS A 42 -6.91 22.22 12.02
CA LYS A 42 -6.95 23.37 11.11
C LYS A 42 -5.73 24.29 11.26
N THR A 43 -4.60 23.74 11.68
CA THR A 43 -3.31 24.45 11.80
C THR A 43 -2.43 24.29 10.57
N ALA A 44 -2.84 23.47 9.59
CA ALA A 44 -2.18 23.28 8.31
C ALA A 44 -3.16 23.48 7.14
N ASP A 45 -2.64 23.98 6.02
CA ASP A 45 -3.39 24.16 4.78
C ASP A 45 -3.48 22.84 3.98
N LYS A 46 -4.68 22.54 3.48
CA LYS A 46 -4.99 21.28 2.77
C LYS A 46 -4.16 21.06 1.50
N GLY A 47 -4.01 22.09 0.67
CA GLY A 47 -3.30 21.97 -0.61
C GLY A 47 -1.81 21.59 -0.44
N PRO A 48 -1.04 22.36 0.35
CA PRO A 48 0.32 21.99 0.72
C PRO A 48 0.40 20.62 1.40
N ALA A 49 -0.51 20.32 2.33
CA ALA A 49 -0.49 19.04 3.03
C ALA A 49 -0.73 17.84 2.10
N LEU A 50 -1.64 17.94 1.12
CA LEU A 50 -1.86 16.88 0.13
C LEU A 50 -0.59 16.64 -0.71
N LYS A 51 0.16 17.69 -1.02
CA LYS A 51 1.44 17.56 -1.73
C LYS A 51 2.49 16.86 -0.86
N GLU A 52 2.60 17.22 0.41
CA GLU A 52 3.52 16.58 1.36
C GLU A 52 3.18 15.11 1.59
N LEU A 53 1.89 14.76 1.72
CA LEU A 53 1.42 13.38 1.79
C LEU A 53 1.89 12.57 0.58
N ARG A 54 1.63 13.06 -0.64
CA ARG A 54 2.08 12.40 -1.87
C ARG A 54 3.60 12.26 -1.94
N HIS A 55 4.33 13.29 -1.53
CA HIS A 55 5.79 13.28 -1.56
C HIS A 55 6.36 12.23 -0.59
N GLY A 56 5.86 12.18 0.64
CA GLY A 56 6.29 11.20 1.64
C GLY A 56 6.06 9.77 1.18
N ILE A 57 4.87 9.48 0.63
CA ILE A 57 4.54 8.15 0.12
C ILE A 57 5.38 7.76 -1.10
N LEU A 58 5.57 8.68 -2.05
CA LEU A 58 6.42 8.43 -3.22
C LEU A 58 7.89 8.21 -2.83
N ASN A 59 8.38 8.90 -1.80
CA ASN A 59 9.72 8.69 -1.26
C ASN A 59 9.89 7.27 -0.73
N ILE A 60 8.94 6.79 0.08
CA ILE A 60 8.94 5.40 0.58
C ILE A 60 8.96 4.42 -0.59
N LEU A 61 8.07 4.59 -1.57
CA LEU A 61 8.00 3.70 -2.74
C LEU A 61 9.30 3.66 -3.53
N THR A 62 9.97 4.81 -3.68
CA THR A 62 11.22 4.90 -4.45
C THR A 62 12.35 4.18 -3.73
N LYS A 63 12.42 4.33 -2.40
CA LYS A 63 13.47 3.74 -1.58
C LYS A 63 13.26 2.25 -1.30
N GLY A 64 12.01 1.81 -1.21
CA GLY A 64 11.65 0.41 -1.03
C GLY A 64 11.84 -0.46 -2.29
N ARG A 65 12.20 0.14 -3.44
CA ARG A 65 12.42 -0.63 -4.68
C ARG A 65 13.55 -1.62 -4.50
N GLY A 66 13.23 -2.90 -4.61
CA GLY A 66 14.20 -3.99 -4.49
C GLY A 66 14.45 -4.44 -3.05
N ILE A 67 13.79 -3.84 -2.05
CA ILE A 67 13.83 -4.27 -0.65
C ILE A 67 12.68 -5.22 -0.39
N ASN A 68 12.95 -6.35 0.28
CA ASN A 68 11.96 -7.37 0.58
C ASN A 68 11.08 -6.99 1.78
N ALA A 69 10.14 -6.07 1.59
CA ALA A 69 9.17 -5.63 2.59
C ALA A 69 7.72 -5.70 2.04
N PRO A 70 7.19 -6.92 1.78
CA PRO A 70 5.99 -7.10 0.96
C PRO A 70 4.73 -6.44 1.53
N LEU A 71 4.47 -6.55 2.85
CA LEU A 71 3.29 -5.95 3.46
C LEU A 71 3.37 -4.41 3.51
N ILE A 72 4.55 -3.86 3.81
CA ILE A 72 4.77 -2.41 3.76
C ILE A 72 4.54 -1.90 2.33
N ASN A 73 5.18 -2.53 1.34
CA ASN A 73 5.05 -2.15 -0.05
C ASN A 73 3.59 -2.20 -0.51
N LEU A 74 2.84 -3.25 -0.12
CA LEU A 74 1.42 -3.39 -0.44
C LEU A 74 0.57 -2.23 0.08
N VAL A 75 0.68 -1.89 1.36
CA VAL A 75 -0.14 -0.82 1.97
C VAL A 75 0.27 0.56 1.43
N VAL A 76 1.58 0.82 1.30
CA VAL A 76 2.11 2.08 0.77
C VAL A 76 1.70 2.29 -0.69
N HIS A 77 1.77 1.25 -1.53
CA HIS A 77 1.26 1.33 -2.90
C HIS A 77 -0.23 1.65 -2.94
N ARG A 78 -1.02 1.02 -2.06
CA ARG A 78 -2.46 1.29 -2.02
C ARG A 78 -2.78 2.72 -1.58
N LEU A 79 -2.03 3.25 -0.63
CA LEU A 79 -2.15 4.63 -0.20
C LEU A 79 -1.73 5.61 -1.33
N ASP A 80 -0.68 5.32 -2.09
CA ASP A 80 -0.28 6.11 -3.26
C ASP A 80 -1.41 6.19 -4.29
N GLU A 81 -2.01 5.04 -4.64
CA GLU A 81 -3.17 4.97 -5.53
C GLU A 81 -4.32 5.85 -5.01
N TYR A 82 -4.67 5.72 -3.72
CA TYR A 82 -5.72 6.52 -3.10
C TYR A 82 -5.42 8.03 -3.19
N LEU A 83 -4.21 8.44 -2.80
CA LEU A 83 -3.78 9.84 -2.82
C LEU A 83 -3.69 10.42 -4.24
N SER A 84 -3.36 9.60 -5.23
CA SER A 84 -3.21 10.05 -6.62
C SER A 84 -4.51 10.59 -7.23
N GLU A 85 -5.66 10.14 -6.71
CA GLU A 85 -6.98 10.50 -7.25
C GLU A 85 -7.61 11.70 -6.56
N LEU A 86 -7.09 12.09 -5.40
CA LEU A 86 -7.65 13.21 -4.64
C LEU A 86 -7.35 14.56 -5.32
N LYS A 87 -8.38 15.36 -5.56
CA LYS A 87 -8.19 16.76 -5.99
C LYS A 87 -8.04 17.73 -4.82
N ASP A 88 -8.66 17.39 -3.69
CA ASP A 88 -8.61 18.13 -2.43
C ASP A 88 -8.78 17.17 -1.25
N LEU A 89 -8.52 17.63 -0.03
CA LEU A 89 -8.67 16.88 1.21
C LEU A 89 -10.00 17.20 1.89
N THR A 90 -10.90 16.22 1.94
CA THR A 90 -12.08 16.25 2.80
C THR A 90 -11.75 15.68 4.18
N PRO A 91 -12.57 15.94 5.23
CA PRO A 91 -12.41 15.27 6.52
C PRO A 91 -12.43 13.75 6.42
N SER A 92 -13.31 13.18 5.58
CA SER A 92 -13.35 11.72 5.35
C SER A 92 -12.03 11.21 4.77
N ASN A 93 -11.42 11.97 3.85
CA ASN A 93 -10.14 11.56 3.26
C ASN A 93 -9.03 11.53 4.33
N ILE A 94 -9.07 12.45 5.30
CA ILE A 94 -8.08 12.47 6.39
C ILE A 94 -8.20 11.20 7.25
N ASP A 95 -9.42 10.74 7.53
CA ASP A 95 -9.65 9.52 8.31
C ASP A 95 -9.32 8.25 7.52
N ASP A 96 -9.58 8.23 6.21
CA ASP A 96 -9.12 7.15 5.33
C ASP A 96 -7.58 7.07 5.32
N ILE A 97 -6.89 8.20 5.12
CA ILE A 97 -5.42 8.25 5.10
C ILE A 97 -4.85 7.85 6.47
N GLN A 98 -5.49 8.24 7.56
CA GLN A 98 -5.12 7.77 8.90
C GLN A 98 -5.19 6.25 8.99
N SER A 99 -6.27 5.65 8.49
CA SER A 99 -6.43 4.19 8.49
C SER A 99 -5.30 3.49 7.75
N PHE A 100 -4.82 4.05 6.63
CA PHE A 100 -3.62 3.53 5.95
C PHE A 100 -2.36 3.66 6.81
N ILE A 101 -2.13 4.83 7.41
CA ILE A 101 -0.98 5.10 8.30
C ILE A 101 -0.95 4.13 9.47
N ASP A 102 -2.09 3.91 10.13
CA ASP A 102 -2.23 3.00 11.26
C ASP A 102 -1.90 1.55 10.85
N LYS A 103 -2.31 1.14 9.64
CA LYS A 103 -1.96 -0.19 9.11
C LYS A 103 -0.47 -0.33 8.81
N ILE A 104 0.17 0.72 8.28
CA ILE A 104 1.64 0.70 8.08
C ILE A 104 2.34 0.58 9.44
N GLN A 105 1.91 1.33 10.45
CA GLN A 105 2.45 1.25 11.81
C GLN A 105 2.25 -0.14 12.43
N GLY A 106 1.06 -0.73 12.29
CA GLY A 106 0.79 -2.09 12.79
C GLY A 106 1.72 -3.14 12.16
N VAL A 107 1.98 -3.03 10.85
CA VAL A 107 2.97 -3.89 10.17
C VAL A 107 4.39 -3.66 10.72
N LEU A 108 4.80 -2.39 10.91
CA LEU A 108 6.11 -2.04 11.47
C LEU A 108 6.31 -2.51 12.92
N ASN A 109 5.22 -2.62 13.69
CA ASN A 109 5.23 -3.09 15.08
C ASN A 109 5.15 -4.62 15.20
N GLY A 110 5.00 -5.34 14.07
CA GLY A 110 4.85 -6.79 14.07
C GLY A 110 3.47 -7.26 14.56
N GLU A 111 2.45 -6.40 14.53
CA GLU A 111 1.07 -6.75 14.87
C GLU A 111 0.41 -7.62 13.80
N VAL A 112 1.03 -7.70 12.63
CA VAL A 112 0.59 -8.46 11.46
C VAL A 112 1.64 -9.53 11.15
N ASP A 113 1.23 -10.81 11.23
CA ASP A 113 2.13 -11.93 10.96
C ASP A 113 2.51 -12.00 9.47
N ASN A 114 3.80 -11.87 9.17
CA ASN A 114 4.32 -11.85 7.80
C ASN A 114 4.37 -13.25 7.14
N ASN A 115 4.10 -14.33 7.88
CA ASN A 115 4.37 -15.70 7.42
C ASN A 115 3.19 -16.42 6.74
N SER A 116 2.00 -15.82 6.71
CA SER A 116 0.79 -16.46 6.16
C SER A 116 0.27 -15.68 4.95
N GLY A 117 0.19 -16.33 3.78
CA GLY A 117 -0.28 -15.70 2.53
C GLY A 117 -1.72 -15.14 2.62
N GLU A 118 -2.53 -15.62 3.56
CA GLU A 118 -3.87 -15.07 3.85
C GLU A 118 -3.84 -13.67 4.47
N VAL A 119 -2.73 -13.29 5.12
CA VAL A 119 -2.62 -12.03 5.86
C VAL A 119 -2.63 -10.83 4.93
N GLY A 120 -1.99 -10.93 3.76
CA GLY A 120 -2.04 -9.88 2.75
C GLY A 120 -3.45 -9.63 2.21
N ALA A 121 -4.23 -10.69 1.98
CA ALA A 121 -5.61 -10.55 1.49
C ALA A 121 -6.55 -9.95 2.54
N THR A 122 -6.42 -10.37 3.80
CA THR A 122 -7.18 -9.80 4.92
C THR A 122 -6.82 -8.32 5.10
N LEU A 123 -5.53 -7.99 5.09
CA LEU A 123 -5.05 -6.61 5.21
C LEU A 123 -5.64 -5.71 4.12
N VAL A 124 -5.64 -6.15 2.86
CA VAL A 124 -6.21 -5.37 1.74
C VAL A 124 -7.71 -5.10 1.93
N ARG A 125 -8.47 -6.06 2.46
CA ARG A 125 -9.92 -5.91 2.71
C ARG A 125 -10.24 -4.89 3.79
N GLU A 126 -9.30 -4.64 4.70
CA GLU A 126 -9.43 -3.65 5.77
C GLU A 126 -9.03 -2.23 5.34
N LEU A 127 -8.37 -2.08 4.19
CA LEU A 127 -7.96 -0.78 3.68
C LEU A 127 -9.15 -0.01 3.10
N PRO A 128 -9.17 1.32 3.24
CA PRO A 128 -10.19 2.15 2.61
C PRO A 128 -10.33 1.85 1.12
N ALA A 129 -11.58 1.67 0.70
CA ALA A 129 -11.89 1.44 -0.70
C ALA A 129 -11.61 2.70 -1.53
N LYS A 130 -11.24 2.48 -2.78
CA LYS A 130 -11.10 3.53 -3.77
C LYS A 130 -12.44 4.25 -3.90
N GLN A 131 -12.47 5.58 -3.69
CA GLN A 131 -13.71 6.34 -3.87
C GLN A 131 -14.04 6.40 -5.37
N VAL A 132 -15.04 5.61 -5.78
CA VAL A 132 -15.62 5.71 -7.11
C VAL A 132 -16.37 7.04 -7.14
N THR A 133 -15.76 8.06 -7.74
CA THR A 133 -16.37 9.38 -7.85
C THR A 133 -17.68 9.28 -8.65
N GLU A 134 -18.78 9.72 -8.01
CA GLU A 134 -20.12 9.92 -8.56
C GLU A 134 -20.70 8.76 -9.40
N ILE A 135 -20.90 7.60 -8.78
CA ILE A 135 -22.01 6.72 -9.18
C ILE A 135 -23.00 6.70 -8.02
N ASP A 136 -24.21 7.19 -8.25
CA ASP A 136 -25.33 7.00 -7.34
C ASP A 136 -25.69 5.51 -7.35
N PHE A 137 -25.18 4.77 -6.37
CA PHE A 137 -25.40 3.34 -6.25
C PHE A 137 -26.74 2.99 -5.56
N GLY A 138 -27.57 3.97 -5.18
CA GLY A 138 -28.78 3.71 -4.39
C GLY A 138 -28.47 3.03 -3.05
N ASP A 139 -29.39 2.22 -2.52
CA ASP A 139 -29.17 1.45 -1.28
C ASP A 139 -28.09 0.37 -1.49
N ILE A 140 -26.89 0.62 -0.93
CA ILE A 140 -25.75 -0.30 -1.02
C ILE A 140 -25.87 -1.35 0.09
N GLU A 141 -26.20 -2.59 -0.28
CA GLU A 141 -26.03 -3.77 0.60
C GLU A 141 -24.64 -4.38 0.42
N GLN A 142 -23.92 -4.60 1.53
CA GLN A 142 -22.60 -5.25 1.51
C GLN A 142 -22.74 -6.73 1.12
N GLN A 143 -22.31 -7.09 -0.09
CA GLN A 143 -22.31 -8.47 -0.58
C GLN A 143 -20.89 -9.05 -0.57
N ASN A 144 -20.69 -10.19 0.09
CA ASN A 144 -19.44 -10.94 0.05
C ASN A 144 -19.39 -11.77 -1.24
N ILE A 145 -18.83 -11.19 -2.32
CA ILE A 145 -18.72 -11.87 -3.61
C ILE A 145 -17.26 -12.28 -3.85
N GLU A 146 -17.04 -13.56 -4.13
CA GLU A 146 -15.77 -14.10 -4.61
C GLU A 146 -15.76 -14.18 -6.14
N VAL A 147 -14.72 -13.64 -6.78
CA VAL A 147 -14.59 -13.63 -8.25
C VAL A 147 -13.36 -14.44 -8.66
N LEU A 148 -13.58 -15.51 -9.42
CA LEU A 148 -12.53 -16.31 -10.04
C LEU A 148 -12.30 -15.83 -11.48
N LEU A 149 -11.19 -15.13 -11.73
CA LEU A 149 -10.80 -14.71 -13.07
C LEU A 149 -10.15 -15.88 -13.82
N VAL A 150 -10.85 -16.44 -14.81
CA VAL A 150 -10.28 -17.43 -15.73
C VAL A 150 -9.69 -16.68 -16.93
N VAL A 151 -8.38 -16.76 -17.11
CA VAL A 151 -7.71 -16.28 -18.32
C VAL A 151 -7.66 -17.45 -19.32
N PRO A 152 -8.38 -17.40 -20.45
CA PRO A 152 -8.25 -18.43 -21.47
C PRO A 152 -6.87 -18.32 -22.12
N GLU A 153 -6.05 -19.37 -22.02
CA GLU A 153 -4.88 -19.49 -22.88
C GLU A 153 -5.33 -19.59 -24.34
N LYS A 154 -4.75 -18.71 -25.16
CA LYS A 154 -4.74 -18.65 -26.63
C LYS A 154 -5.52 -19.77 -27.33
N SER A 155 -6.68 -19.39 -27.86
CA SER A 155 -7.36 -19.91 -29.05
C SER A 155 -6.61 -21.00 -29.85
N MET A 156 -6.96 -22.28 -29.68
CA MET A 156 -6.88 -23.23 -30.79
C MET A 156 -8.19 -23.15 -31.58
N ALA A 157 -8.25 -22.20 -32.51
CA ALA A 157 -9.27 -22.18 -33.55
C ALA A 157 -8.96 -23.31 -34.56
N LYS A 158 -9.55 -24.49 -34.38
CA LYS A 158 -9.79 -25.41 -35.50
C LYS A 158 -11.07 -24.96 -36.18
N ILE A 159 -10.89 -24.19 -37.24
CA ILE A 159 -11.93 -23.82 -38.20
C ILE A 159 -12.43 -25.11 -38.87
N VAL A 160 -13.70 -25.41 -38.61
CA VAL A 160 -14.77 -25.82 -39.55
C VAL A 160 -14.32 -26.42 -40.90
N ASP A 161 -14.46 -27.75 -41.05
CA ASP A 161 -14.85 -28.38 -42.32
C ASP A 161 -16.36 -28.61 -42.20
N LEU A 162 -17.19 -27.66 -42.62
CA LEU A 162 -17.78 -27.54 -43.95
C LEU A 162 -18.65 -28.76 -44.27
N GLU A 163 -19.93 -28.62 -43.94
CA GLU A 163 -21.01 -29.28 -44.69
C GLU A 163 -20.83 -28.99 -46.19
N LEU A 164 -20.48 -30.01 -46.96
CA LEU A 164 -20.69 -30.09 -48.40
C LEU A 164 -20.80 -31.57 -48.76
N ALA A 165 -22.02 -31.97 -49.09
CA ALA A 165 -22.44 -32.98 -50.08
C ALA A 165 -21.60 -34.25 -50.28
#